data_AF-A0A7G9ZA68-F1
#
_entry.id   AF-A0A7G9ZA68-F1
#
_cell.length_a   1.000
_cell.length_b   1.000
_cell.length_c   1.000
_cell.angle_alpha   90.00
_cell.angle_beta   90.00
_cell.angle_gamma   90.00
#
_symmetry.space_group_name_H-M   'P 1'
#
loop_
_entity.id
_entity.type
_entity.pdbx_description
1 polymer ?
#
loop_
_entity_poly.entity_id
_entity_poly.type
_entity_poly.pdbx_seq_one_letter_code
_entity_poly.pdbx_strand_id
1 'polypeptide(L)'
;MSHLHSKLNHYFSSDNFKNLENLVDGWETNKIFKLRMKVFKDCVFAMRNAKDKCNPSNFVLPTLIAQIDGIRIEFMDQNGLSFWTKDKVWKEWFEGQTSNQELLDLANDIFLNTLFQKSQPGKPLETPFTFNRHKIMHGEYLRYGGIDNTIRAFLILDFLATLSE
;
A
#
# COMPACT_ATOMS: atom_id res chain seq x y z
N MET A 1 16.31 -1.28 -9.62
CA MET A 1 15.15 -1.44 -8.71
C MET A 1 15.44 -2.16 -7.38
N SER A 2 16.42 -3.08 -7.25
CA SER A 2 16.65 -3.85 -6.00
C SER A 2 17.25 -3.04 -4.84
N HIS A 3 18.09 -2.05 -5.13
CA HIS A 3 18.81 -1.28 -4.11
C HIS A 3 17.91 -0.34 -3.29
N LEU A 4 16.92 0.30 -3.92
CA LEU A 4 15.98 1.20 -3.24
C LEU A 4 15.05 0.44 -2.28
N HIS A 5 14.50 -0.70 -2.72
CA HIS A 5 13.68 -1.55 -1.87
C HIS A 5 14.43 -2.04 -0.63
N SER A 6 15.69 -2.45 -0.80
CA SER A 6 16.53 -2.87 0.33
C SER A 6 16.77 -1.72 1.33
N LYS A 7 17.02 -0.50 0.84
CA LYS A 7 17.17 0.70 1.69
C LYS A 7 15.90 1.04 2.45
N LEU A 8 14.74 1.02 1.79
CA LEU A 8 13.44 1.30 2.43
C LEU A 8 13.10 0.24 3.49
N ASN A 9 13.27 -1.05 3.15
CA ASN A 9 13.05 -2.14 4.10
C ASN A 9 13.93 -2.00 5.34
N HIS A 10 15.22 -1.71 5.14
CA HIS A 10 16.13 -1.46 6.25
C HIS A 10 15.66 -0.26 7.07
N TYR A 11 15.38 0.87 6.44
CA TYR A 11 14.96 2.10 7.13
C TYR A 11 13.72 1.88 8.01
N PHE A 12 12.68 1.22 7.48
CA PHE A 12 11.42 1.01 8.20
C PHE A 12 11.43 -0.16 9.17
N SER A 13 12.31 -1.15 8.98
CA SER A 13 12.39 -2.32 9.87
C SER A 13 13.47 -2.16 10.94
N SER A 14 14.47 -1.30 10.72
CA SER A 14 15.49 -0.96 11.70
C SER A 14 14.87 -0.27 12.93
N ASP A 15 15.55 -0.40 14.07
CA ASP A 15 15.10 0.16 15.36
C ASP A 15 13.67 -0.28 15.74
N ASN A 16 13.39 -1.58 15.58
CA ASN A 16 12.11 -2.20 15.95
C ASN A 16 10.88 -1.45 15.38
N PHE A 17 10.93 -1.15 14.09
CA PHE A 17 9.88 -0.47 13.35
C PHE A 17 9.53 0.95 13.82
N LYS A 18 10.45 1.65 14.50
CA LYS A 18 10.20 3.01 15.00
C LYS A 18 9.85 3.99 13.90
N ASN A 19 10.55 3.93 12.77
CA ASN A 19 10.24 4.79 11.61
C ASN A 19 8.88 4.47 10.99
N LEU A 20 8.44 3.22 11.06
CA LEU A 20 7.13 2.82 10.59
C LEU A 20 6.01 3.34 11.50
N GLU A 21 6.24 3.29 12.82
CA GLU A 21 5.34 3.89 13.81
C GLU A 21 5.19 5.40 13.58
N ASN A 22 6.31 6.12 13.42
CA ASN A 22 6.28 7.56 13.15
C ASN A 22 5.52 7.92 11.87
N LEU A 23 5.69 7.11 10.81
CA LEU A 23 4.96 7.27 9.55
C LEU A 23 3.45 7.10 9.76
N VAL A 24 3.03 6.06 10.48
CA VAL A 24 1.62 5.84 10.82
C VAL A 24 1.04 6.95 11.70
N ASP A 25 1.78 7.41 12.70
CA ASP A 25 1.34 8.51 13.58
C ASP A 25 1.15 9.83 12.82
N GLY A 26 1.87 10.03 11.71
CA GLY A 26 1.67 11.17 10.81
C GLY A 26 0.27 11.24 10.19
N TRP A 27 -0.48 10.15 10.16
CA TRP A 27 -1.80 10.09 9.52
C TRP A 27 -2.97 10.48 10.44
N GLU A 28 -2.72 10.76 11.72
CA GLU A 28 -3.78 10.96 12.73
C GLU A 28 -4.75 12.10 12.41
N THR A 29 -4.26 13.16 11.77
CA THR A 29 -5.06 14.36 11.44
C THR A 29 -5.80 14.23 10.11
N ASN A 30 -5.44 13.26 9.27
CA ASN A 30 -6.07 13.08 7.97
C ASN A 30 -7.51 12.56 8.11
N LYS A 31 -8.46 13.20 7.43
CA LYS A 31 -9.90 12.95 7.60
C LYS A 31 -10.33 11.54 7.21
N ILE A 32 -9.72 10.96 6.18
CA ILE A 32 -10.00 9.60 5.71
C ILE A 32 -9.32 8.57 6.63
N PHE A 33 -8.10 8.86 7.08
CA PHE A 33 -7.26 7.92 7.84
C PHE A 33 -7.60 7.87 9.33
N LYS A 34 -8.06 8.97 9.94
CA LYS A 34 -8.36 9.04 11.38
C LYS A 34 -9.27 7.91 11.89
N LEU A 35 -10.23 7.48 11.07
CA LEU A 35 -11.19 6.42 11.40
C LEU A 35 -10.54 5.02 11.44
N ARG A 36 -9.38 4.87 10.81
CA ARG A 36 -8.64 3.62 10.60
C ARG A 36 -7.36 3.52 11.42
N MET A 37 -7.00 4.59 12.14
CA MET A 37 -5.75 4.67 12.91
C MET A 37 -5.55 3.49 13.86
N LYS A 38 -6.63 3.00 14.51
CA LYS A 38 -6.53 1.81 15.36
C LYS A 38 -6.04 0.59 14.57
N VAL A 39 -6.59 0.35 13.38
CA VAL A 39 -6.17 -0.77 12.51
C VAL A 39 -4.70 -0.63 12.13
N PHE A 40 -4.26 0.56 11.75
CA PHE A 40 -2.86 0.80 11.38
C PHE A 40 -1.90 0.60 12.54
N LYS A 41 -2.25 1.12 13.73
CA LYS A 41 -1.47 0.92 14.96
C LYS A 41 -1.43 -0.55 15.37
N ASP A 42 -2.54 -1.28 15.25
CA ASP A 42 -2.59 -2.73 15.50
C ASP A 42 -1.67 -3.50 14.52
N CYS A 43 -1.62 -3.10 13.24
CA CYS A 43 -0.67 -3.65 12.29
C CYS A 43 0.79 -3.42 12.70
N VAL A 44 1.17 -2.18 13.07
CA VAL A 44 2.54 -1.87 13.55
C VAL A 44 2.86 -2.66 14.82
N PHE A 45 1.91 -2.72 15.76
CA PHE A 45 2.04 -3.50 16.98
C PHE A 45 2.32 -4.98 16.66
N ALA A 46 1.57 -5.58 15.74
CA ALA A 46 1.79 -6.96 15.35
C ALA A 46 3.17 -7.18 14.73
N MET A 47 3.62 -6.28 13.85
CA MET A 47 4.97 -6.36 13.25
C MET A 47 6.07 -6.36 14.30
N ARG A 48 5.94 -5.53 15.35
CA ARG A 48 6.92 -5.43 16.46
C ARG A 48 6.91 -6.62 17.40
N ASN A 49 5.75 -7.25 17.60
CA ASN A 49 5.55 -8.22 18.69
C ASN A 49 5.50 -9.69 18.23
N ALA A 50 5.40 -9.97 16.94
CA ALA A 50 5.29 -11.34 16.45
C ALA A 50 6.51 -12.21 16.79
N LYS A 51 7.72 -11.63 16.81
CA LYS A 51 9.00 -12.35 17.02
C LYS A 51 9.05 -13.61 16.12
N ASP A 52 9.67 -14.69 16.58
CA ASP A 52 9.74 -15.97 15.86
C ASP A 52 8.45 -16.81 15.97
N LYS A 53 7.36 -16.27 16.53
CA LYS A 53 6.12 -17.05 16.75
C LYS A 53 5.31 -17.25 15.48
N CYS A 54 5.32 -16.24 14.61
CA CYS A 54 4.65 -16.28 13.31
C CYS A 54 5.21 -15.19 12.41
N ASN A 55 4.96 -15.29 11.10
CA ASN A 55 5.24 -14.20 10.18
C ASN A 55 4.07 -13.20 10.20
N PRO A 56 4.24 -11.99 10.77
CA PRO A 56 3.14 -11.02 10.89
C PRO A 56 2.63 -10.52 9.54
N SER A 57 3.49 -10.49 8.52
CA SER A 57 3.14 -10.07 7.17
C SER A 57 2.01 -10.92 6.56
N ASN A 58 1.83 -12.18 7.00
CA ASN A 58 0.77 -13.04 6.49
C ASN A 58 -0.65 -12.54 6.81
N PHE A 59 -0.81 -11.73 7.86
CA PHE A 59 -2.12 -11.17 8.22
C PHE A 59 -2.13 -9.63 8.21
N VAL A 60 -0.99 -9.00 8.45
CA VAL A 60 -0.85 -7.54 8.28
C VAL A 60 -1.07 -7.15 6.83
N LEU A 61 -0.46 -7.85 5.87
CA LEU A 61 -0.56 -7.44 4.47
C LEU A 61 -1.99 -7.48 3.92
N PRO A 62 -2.77 -8.58 4.07
CA PRO A 62 -4.19 -8.58 3.65
C PRO A 62 -5.01 -7.51 4.36
N THR A 63 -4.73 -7.24 5.64
CA THR A 63 -5.40 -6.17 6.40
C THR A 63 -5.15 -4.81 5.77
N LEU A 64 -3.89 -4.49 5.46
CA LEU A 64 -3.52 -3.23 4.81
C LEU A 64 -4.10 -3.12 3.40
N ILE A 65 -4.11 -4.20 2.61
CA ILE A 65 -4.72 -4.22 1.27
C ILE A 65 -6.21 -3.85 1.35
N ALA A 66 -6.95 -4.42 2.29
CA ALA A 66 -8.35 -4.07 2.49
C ALA A 66 -8.54 -2.59 2.87
N GLN A 67 -7.65 -2.02 3.70
CA GLN A 67 -7.68 -0.57 4.01
C GLN A 67 -7.35 0.28 2.79
N ILE A 68 -6.38 -0.12 1.97
CA ILE A 68 -6.04 0.55 0.71
C ILE A 68 -7.26 0.60 -0.20
N ASP A 69 -8.00 -0.51 -0.38
CA ASP A 69 -9.22 -0.52 -1.20
C ASP A 69 -10.30 0.42 -0.66
N GLY A 70 -10.54 0.42 0.66
CA GLY A 70 -11.54 1.31 1.27
C GLY A 70 -11.17 2.78 1.17
N ILE A 71 -9.92 3.14 1.47
CA ILE A 71 -9.40 4.51 1.38
C ILE A 71 -9.46 5.00 -0.06
N ARG A 72 -9.08 4.12 -1.00
CA ARG A 72 -9.15 4.40 -2.43
C ARG A 72 -10.57 4.85 -2.81
N ILE A 73 -11.61 4.14 -2.37
CA ILE A 73 -13.00 4.49 -2.67
C ILE A 73 -13.38 5.85 -2.07
N GLU A 74 -13.11 6.05 -0.78
CA GLU A 74 -13.47 7.30 -0.10
C GLU A 74 -12.75 8.52 -0.71
N PHE A 75 -11.50 8.35 -1.12
CA PHE A 75 -10.74 9.38 -1.81
C PHE A 75 -11.40 9.80 -3.13
N MET A 76 -11.94 8.86 -3.90
CA MET A 76 -12.65 9.19 -5.15
C MET A 76 -13.90 9.99 -4.89
N ASP A 77 -14.70 9.52 -3.94
CA ASP A 77 -16.00 10.09 -3.64
C ASP A 77 -15.80 11.56 -3.19
N GLN A 78 -14.74 11.84 -2.43
CA GLN A 78 -14.38 13.21 -2.04
C GLN A 78 -13.92 14.10 -3.22
N ASN A 79 -13.32 13.51 -4.26
CA ASN A 79 -12.85 14.21 -5.44
C ASN A 79 -13.87 14.23 -6.59
N GLY A 80 -15.12 13.82 -6.34
CA GLY A 80 -16.18 13.79 -7.36
C GLY A 80 -15.96 12.74 -8.45
N LEU A 81 -15.06 11.78 -8.21
CA LEU A 81 -14.83 10.64 -9.11
C LEU A 81 -15.77 9.51 -8.68
N SER A 82 -16.46 8.90 -9.65
CA SER A 82 -17.31 7.73 -9.36
C SER A 82 -16.45 6.48 -9.22
N PHE A 83 -16.63 5.65 -8.19
CA PHE A 83 -15.98 4.33 -8.09
C PHE A 83 -16.12 3.46 -9.36
N TRP A 84 -17.19 3.67 -10.13
CA TRP A 84 -17.42 2.99 -11.41
C TRP A 84 -16.55 3.52 -12.56
N THR A 85 -15.82 4.62 -12.35
CA THR A 85 -14.83 5.11 -13.31
C THR A 85 -13.67 4.12 -13.38
N LYS A 86 -13.33 3.72 -14.60
CA LYS A 86 -12.28 2.74 -14.90
C LYS A 86 -10.96 3.19 -14.27
N ASP A 87 -10.08 2.25 -13.88
CA ASP A 87 -8.73 2.55 -13.35
C ASP A 87 -7.89 3.46 -14.27
N LYS A 88 -8.25 3.52 -15.56
CA LYS A 88 -7.70 4.49 -16.50
C LYS A 88 -7.96 5.95 -16.09
N VAL A 89 -9.15 6.28 -15.61
CA VAL A 89 -9.54 7.65 -15.17
C VAL A 89 -8.73 8.05 -13.93
N TRP A 90 -8.48 7.09 -13.03
CA TRP A 90 -7.57 7.29 -11.91
C TRP A 90 -6.17 7.63 -12.39
N LYS A 91 -5.61 6.78 -13.24
CA LYS A 91 -4.24 6.96 -13.73
C LYS A 91 -4.08 8.32 -14.40
N GLU A 92 -5.05 8.71 -15.23
CA GLU A 92 -5.10 10.03 -15.89
C GLU A 92 -5.23 11.18 -14.89
N TRP A 93 -6.06 11.04 -13.85
CA TRP A 93 -6.17 12.06 -12.79
C TRP A 93 -4.85 12.26 -12.05
N PHE A 94 -4.16 11.15 -11.74
CA PHE A 94 -2.85 11.14 -11.09
C PHE A 94 -1.75 11.76 -11.94
N GLU A 95 -1.69 11.40 -13.22
CA GLU A 95 -0.80 12.01 -14.21
C GLU A 95 -1.05 13.53 -14.31
N GLY A 96 -2.29 13.98 -14.12
CA GLY A 96 -2.64 15.39 -14.08
C GLY A 96 -2.21 16.16 -12.81
N GLN A 97 -1.86 15.47 -11.70
CA GLN A 97 -1.49 16.13 -10.44
C GLN A 97 -0.02 16.57 -10.36
N THR A 98 0.83 16.11 -11.28
CA THR A 98 2.25 16.45 -11.26
C THR A 98 2.80 16.54 -12.68
N SER A 99 3.56 17.59 -12.96
CA SER A 99 4.30 17.75 -14.22
C SER A 99 5.66 17.07 -14.19
N ASN A 100 6.05 16.43 -13.07
CA ASN A 100 7.33 15.77 -12.91
C ASN A 100 7.24 14.29 -13.34
N GLN A 101 7.72 14.01 -14.55
CA GLN A 101 7.69 12.68 -15.14
C GLN A 101 8.50 11.64 -14.34
N GLU A 102 9.63 12.01 -13.74
CA GLU A 102 10.45 11.09 -12.94
C GLU A 102 9.73 10.68 -11.65
N LEU A 103 9.03 11.63 -11.01
CA LEU A 103 8.20 11.36 -9.84
C LEU A 103 7.01 10.46 -10.20
N LEU A 104 6.39 10.69 -11.37
CA LEU A 104 5.32 9.84 -11.89
C LEU A 104 5.80 8.44 -12.21
N ASP A 105 6.96 8.28 -12.84
CA ASP A 105 7.53 6.99 -13.19
C ASP A 105 7.88 6.20 -11.92
N LEU A 106 8.46 6.87 -10.91
CA LEU A 106 8.73 6.27 -9.60
C LEU A 106 7.43 5.88 -8.87
N ALA A 107 6.41 6.73 -8.91
CA ALA A 107 5.11 6.44 -8.32
C ALA A 107 4.38 5.32 -9.07
N ASN A 108 4.53 5.23 -10.40
CA ASN A 108 4.00 4.14 -11.21
C ASN A 108 4.64 2.80 -10.85
N ASP A 109 5.97 2.77 -10.76
CA ASP A 109 6.74 1.57 -10.47
C ASP A 109 6.51 1.04 -9.05
N ILE A 110 6.29 1.93 -8.07
CA ILE A 110 6.15 1.56 -6.66
C ILE A 110 4.68 1.42 -6.24
N PHE A 111 3.80 2.31 -6.70
CA PHE A 111 2.45 2.48 -6.16
C PHE A 111 1.34 2.17 -7.16
N LEU A 112 1.33 2.82 -8.33
CA LEU A 112 0.17 2.78 -9.24
C LEU A 112 0.01 1.40 -9.91
N ASN A 113 1.11 0.73 -10.27
CA ASN A 113 1.03 -0.65 -10.74
C ASN A 113 0.41 -1.56 -9.67
N THR A 114 0.79 -1.39 -8.41
CA THR A 114 0.20 -2.17 -7.32
C THR A 114 -1.28 -1.81 -7.03
N LEU A 115 -1.65 -0.53 -7.16
CA LEU A 115 -3.02 -0.07 -6.94
C LEU A 115 -3.98 -0.51 -8.05
N PHE A 116 -3.55 -0.52 -9.31
CA PHE A 116 -4.44 -0.71 -10.46
C PHE A 116 -4.26 -2.04 -11.20
N GLN A 117 -3.27 -2.86 -10.84
CA GLN A 117 -3.08 -4.16 -11.48
C GLN A 117 -4.29 -5.06 -11.25
N LYS A 118 -4.98 -5.38 -12.34
CA LYS A 118 -5.98 -6.44 -12.36
C LYS A 118 -5.30 -7.74 -12.72
N SER A 119 -5.70 -8.81 -12.06
CA SER A 119 -5.41 -10.16 -12.54
C SER A 119 -6.73 -10.87 -12.79
N GLN A 120 -6.85 -11.55 -13.93
CA GLN A 120 -7.93 -12.51 -14.11
C GLN A 120 -7.53 -13.86 -13.49
N PRO A 121 -8.49 -14.64 -12.96
CA PRO A 121 -8.22 -15.98 -12.45
C PRO A 121 -7.45 -16.83 -13.47
N GLY A 122 -6.36 -17.45 -13.04
CA GLY A 122 -5.53 -18.33 -13.87
C GLY A 122 -4.60 -17.63 -14.88
N LYS A 123 -4.58 -16.30 -14.98
CA LYS A 123 -3.59 -15.57 -15.80
C LYS A 123 -2.27 -15.36 -15.05
N PRO A 124 -1.11 -15.31 -15.73
CA PRO A 124 0.17 -15.05 -15.07
C PRO A 124 0.19 -13.67 -14.37
N LEU A 125 1.01 -13.54 -13.33
CA LEU A 125 1.25 -12.27 -12.64
C LEU A 125 2.06 -11.35 -13.56
N GLU A 126 1.58 -10.13 -13.81
CA GLU A 126 2.43 -9.11 -14.43
C GLU A 126 3.43 -8.58 -13.37
N THR A 127 4.63 -8.24 -13.82
CA THR A 127 5.71 -7.71 -12.96
C THR A 127 5.29 -6.41 -12.26
N PRO A 128 5.63 -6.20 -10.97
CA PRO A 128 6.43 -7.06 -10.10
C PRO A 128 5.62 -8.19 -9.42
N PHE A 129 6.19 -9.40 -9.47
CA PHE A 129 5.50 -10.68 -9.25
C PHE A 129 5.05 -11.00 -7.81
N THR A 130 5.38 -10.19 -6.80
CA THR A 130 5.15 -10.55 -5.38
C THR A 130 4.01 -9.78 -4.71
N PHE A 131 3.51 -8.69 -5.32
CA PHE A 131 2.47 -7.85 -4.74
C PHE A 131 1.34 -7.63 -5.74
N ASN A 132 0.36 -8.53 -5.76
CA ASN A 132 -0.87 -8.37 -6.50
C ASN A 132 -2.07 -8.49 -5.54
N ARG A 133 -2.76 -7.37 -5.34
CA ARG A 133 -3.83 -7.24 -4.33
C ARG A 133 -4.96 -8.23 -4.57
N HIS A 134 -5.41 -8.36 -5.81
CA HIS A 134 -6.48 -9.27 -6.20
C HIS A 134 -6.11 -10.73 -5.91
N LYS A 135 -4.93 -11.19 -6.35
CA LYS A 135 -4.48 -12.57 -6.10
C LYS A 135 -4.25 -12.89 -4.64
N ILE A 136 -3.75 -11.93 -3.86
CA ILE A 136 -3.56 -12.09 -2.41
C ILE A 136 -4.92 -12.26 -1.73
N MET A 137 -5.86 -11.35 -2.01
CA MET A 137 -7.19 -11.36 -1.38
C MET A 137 -8.05 -12.55 -1.79
N HIS A 138 -7.86 -13.09 -3.00
CA HIS A 138 -8.54 -14.31 -3.46
C HIS A 138 -7.81 -15.61 -3.11
N GLY A 139 -6.65 -15.54 -2.45
CA GLY A 139 -5.87 -16.72 -2.05
C GLY A 139 -5.17 -17.46 -3.21
N GLU A 140 -5.10 -16.86 -4.39
CA GLU A 140 -4.38 -17.42 -5.55
C GLU A 140 -2.87 -17.33 -5.39
N TYR A 141 -2.39 -16.36 -4.60
CA TYR A 141 -0.99 -16.22 -4.24
C TYR A 141 -0.88 -16.32 -2.72
N LEU A 142 -0.07 -17.25 -2.22
CA LEU A 142 0.10 -17.51 -0.78
C LEU A 142 1.50 -17.15 -0.25
N ARG A 143 2.43 -16.79 -1.13
CA ARG A 143 3.83 -16.46 -0.78
C ARG A 143 4.05 -14.95 -0.61
N TYR A 144 2.99 -14.21 -0.26
CA TYR A 144 3.01 -12.75 -0.16
C TYR A 144 3.58 -12.20 1.14
N GLY A 145 3.81 -13.04 2.16
CA GLY A 145 4.26 -12.64 3.50
C GLY A 145 5.67 -12.06 3.58
N GLY A 146 6.21 -11.49 2.51
CA GLY A 146 7.48 -10.76 2.54
C GLY A 146 7.34 -9.44 3.28
N ILE A 147 8.36 -9.08 4.07
CA ILE A 147 8.42 -7.77 4.74
C ILE A 147 8.43 -6.62 3.71
N ASP A 148 9.05 -6.85 2.56
CA ASP A 148 9.08 -5.94 1.43
C ASP A 148 7.67 -5.57 0.95
N ASN A 149 6.77 -6.55 0.89
CA ASN A 149 5.39 -6.31 0.55
C ASN A 149 4.69 -5.51 1.65
N THR A 150 4.86 -5.89 2.92
CA THR A 150 4.24 -5.14 4.04
C THR A 150 4.67 -3.68 4.06
N ILE A 151 5.97 -3.39 3.94
CA ILE A 151 6.47 -2.01 3.87
C ILE A 151 5.91 -1.30 2.64
N ARG A 152 5.86 -1.95 1.48
CA ARG A 152 5.23 -1.37 0.28
C ARG A 152 3.77 -0.99 0.52
N ALA A 153 2.99 -1.80 1.23
CA ALA A 153 1.60 -1.47 1.56
C ALA A 153 1.49 -0.23 2.45
N PHE A 154 2.37 -0.07 3.45
CA PHE A 154 2.42 1.14 4.26
C PHE A 154 2.81 2.38 3.44
N LEU A 155 3.75 2.25 2.51
CA LEU A 155 4.13 3.38 1.64
C LEU A 155 3.01 3.77 0.66
N ILE A 156 2.22 2.80 0.18
CA ILE A 156 1.02 3.09 -0.62
C ILE A 156 0.01 3.90 0.21
N LEU A 157 -0.19 3.52 1.47
CA LEU A 157 -1.07 4.25 2.39
C LEU A 157 -0.54 5.66 2.67
N ASP A 158 0.76 5.82 2.89
CA ASP A 158 1.39 7.13 3.09
C ASP A 158 1.21 8.07 1.89
N PHE A 159 1.39 7.51 0.70
CA PHE A 159 1.13 8.22 -0.54
C PHE A 159 -0.35 8.66 -0.66
N LEU A 160 -1.29 7.77 -0.34
CA LEU A 160 -2.72 8.13 -0.32
C LEU A 160 -3.06 9.17 0.76
N ALA A 161 -2.39 9.11 1.92
CA ALA A 161 -2.56 10.11 2.98
C ALA A 161 -2.13 11.49 2.51
N THR A 162 -0.96 11.59 1.85
CA THR A 162 -0.41 12.85 1.31
C THR A 162 -1.34 13.49 0.28
N LEU A 163 -2.05 12.69 -0.51
CA LEU A 163 -2.97 13.20 -1.54
C LEU A 163 -4.32 13.63 -1.01
N SER A 164 -4.66 13.21 0.22
CA SER A 164 -5.98 13.40 0.83
C SER A 164 -5.96 14.40 1.99
N GLU A 165 -4.90 15.21 2.10
CA GLU A 165 -4.81 16.34 3.02
C GLU A 165 -5.76 17.49 2.66
#